data_AF-A0A4Q2DM51-F1
#
_entry.id   AF-A0A4Q2DM51-F1
#
_cell.length_a   1.000
_cell.length_b   1.000
_cell.length_c   1.000
_cell.angle_alpha   90.00
_cell.angle_beta   90.00
_cell.angle_gamma   90.00
#
_symmetry.space_group_name_H-M   'P 1'
#
loop_
_entity.id
_entity.type
_entity.pdbx_description
1 polymer ?
#
loop_
_entity_poly.entity_id
_entity_poly.type
_entity_poly.pdbx_seq_one_letter_code
_entity_poly.pdbx_strand_id
1 'polypeptide(L)'
;MPYSDEELQFDPVVQTVVCPLCKETVRVGSGGTSNYAQHENKPKCKDARAKLILRGGQPKPKPKPNASIIGFLKPKATLVTSQASAIPRSHPIQSSFASEPITSQNLSQPYVPTEIQAAEANPALDLVSRLWNLVQRLPSSVPEASEDDALAIFAGDPQALNNATSASEDLWEEVINGMLKHSLGWGTETDIKNIIQRGARGVEGLLNFVEYFVESRGVNEALFEGKLTHLMDEMDKL
;
A
#
# COMPACT_ATOMS: atom_id res chain seq x y z
N MET A 1 -2.86 -3.46 -6.54
CA MET A 1 -4.33 -3.59 -6.74
C MET A 1 -4.90 -4.38 -5.57
N PRO A 2 -6.07 -4.05 -4.99
CA PRO A 2 -6.47 -4.60 -3.68
C PRO A 2 -7.15 -5.99 -3.75
N TYR A 3 -6.95 -6.75 -4.83
CA TYR A 3 -7.37 -8.14 -4.91
C TYR A 3 -6.18 -8.93 -5.44
N SER A 4 -5.65 -9.85 -4.64
CA SER A 4 -4.75 -10.88 -5.13
C SER A 4 -5.49 -11.73 -6.16
N ASP A 5 -4.81 -12.20 -7.20
CA ASP A 5 -5.40 -13.02 -8.26
C ASP A 5 -6.07 -14.32 -7.74
N GLU A 6 -5.84 -14.67 -6.47
CA GLU A 6 -6.32 -15.90 -5.81
C GLU A 6 -7.82 -15.92 -5.46
N GLU A 7 -8.56 -14.81 -5.52
CA GLU A 7 -10.02 -14.81 -5.22
C GLU A 7 -10.93 -14.75 -6.46
N LEU A 8 -10.37 -14.67 -7.68
CA LEU A 8 -11.19 -14.66 -8.88
C LEU A 8 -11.66 -16.08 -9.21
N GLN A 9 -12.93 -16.37 -8.91
CA GLN A 9 -13.56 -17.63 -9.26
C GLN A 9 -13.67 -17.75 -10.80
N PHE A 10 -12.68 -18.42 -11.39
CA PHE A 10 -12.61 -18.70 -12.81
C PHE A 10 -13.37 -19.97 -13.16
N ASP A 11 -14.28 -19.88 -14.14
CA ASP A 11 -14.91 -21.04 -14.74
C ASP A 11 -14.14 -21.43 -16.02
N PRO A 12 -13.36 -22.53 -16.00
CA PRO A 12 -12.52 -22.93 -17.13
C PRO A 12 -13.33 -23.45 -18.32
N VAL A 13 -14.59 -23.87 -18.11
CA VAL A 13 -15.43 -24.46 -19.16
C VAL A 13 -15.97 -23.35 -20.07
N VAL A 14 -16.42 -22.25 -19.48
CA VAL A 14 -17.01 -21.12 -20.22
C VAL A 14 -16.07 -19.92 -20.37
N GLN A 15 -14.86 -19.98 -19.80
CA GLN A 15 -13.86 -18.91 -19.81
C GLN A 15 -14.45 -17.59 -19.30
N THR A 16 -15.11 -17.64 -18.15
CA THR A 16 -15.69 -16.46 -17.50
C THR A 16 -15.17 -16.28 -16.08
N VAL A 17 -15.14 -15.03 -15.63
CA VAL A 17 -14.82 -14.63 -14.25
C VAL A 17 -15.96 -13.76 -13.72
N VAL A 18 -16.34 -13.93 -12.45
CA VAL A 18 -17.29 -13.02 -11.79
C VAL A 18 -16.53 -11.90 -11.10
N CYS A 19 -16.72 -10.66 -11.52
CA CYS A 19 -16.04 -9.52 -10.90
C CYS A 19 -16.51 -9.33 -9.44
N PRO A 20 -15.63 -9.30 -8.43
CA PRO A 20 -16.02 -9.17 -7.03
C PRO A 20 -16.60 -7.79 -6.70
N LEU A 21 -16.22 -6.76 -7.46
CA LEU A 21 -16.66 -5.37 -7.27
C LEU A 21 -18.11 -5.18 -7.73
N CYS A 22 -18.39 -5.48 -9.00
CA CYS A 22 -19.68 -5.18 -9.63
C CYS A 22 -20.60 -6.40 -9.82
N LYS A 23 -20.10 -7.62 -9.53
CA LYS A 23 -20.79 -8.91 -9.66
C LYS A 23 -21.23 -9.27 -11.09
N GLU A 24 -20.63 -8.66 -12.11
CA GLU A 24 -20.85 -9.05 -13.50
C GLU A 24 -20.00 -10.26 -13.89
N THR A 25 -20.57 -11.16 -14.67
CA THR A 25 -19.85 -12.24 -15.35
C THR A 25 -19.13 -11.66 -16.58
N VAL A 26 -17.81 -11.68 -16.54
CA VAL A 26 -16.93 -11.18 -17.60
C VAL A 26 -16.41 -12.37 -18.40
N ARG A 27 -16.62 -12.37 -19.72
CA ARG A 27 -15.95 -13.32 -20.61
C ARG A 27 -14.49 -12.88 -20.77
N VAL A 28 -13.57 -13.69 -20.27
CA VAL A 28 -12.13 -13.43 -20.40
C VAL A 28 -11.57 -14.02 -21.70
N GLY A 29 -12.20 -15.08 -22.24
CA GLY A 29 -11.77 -15.70 -23.50
C GLY A 29 -10.28 -16.08 -23.51
N SER A 30 -9.68 -16.12 -24.70
CA SER A 30 -8.24 -16.36 -24.86
C SER A 30 -7.34 -15.24 -24.35
N GLY A 31 -7.91 -14.04 -24.10
CA GLY A 31 -7.17 -12.87 -23.60
C GLY A 31 -6.93 -12.86 -22.09
N GLY A 32 -7.51 -13.81 -21.35
CA GLY A 32 -7.26 -14.00 -19.92
C GLY A 32 -7.47 -12.73 -19.08
N THR A 33 -6.49 -12.43 -18.24
CA THR A 33 -6.50 -11.28 -17.30
C THR A 33 -6.58 -9.93 -18.00
N SER A 34 -6.11 -9.80 -19.25
CA SER A 34 -6.17 -8.53 -20.00
C SER A 34 -7.61 -8.09 -20.27
N ASN A 35 -8.50 -9.03 -20.57
CA ASN A 35 -9.92 -8.74 -20.78
C ASN A 35 -10.64 -8.38 -19.48
N TYR A 36 -10.18 -8.94 -18.36
CA TYR A 36 -10.67 -8.57 -17.03
C TYR A 36 -10.23 -7.14 -16.64
N ALA A 37 -8.98 -6.75 -16.90
CA ALA A 37 -8.48 -5.39 -16.67
C ALA A 37 -9.26 -4.33 -17.49
N GLN A 38 -9.70 -4.66 -18.71
CA GLN A 38 -10.59 -3.78 -19.48
C GLN A 38 -11.97 -3.63 -18.83
N HIS A 39 -12.50 -4.69 -18.21
CA HIS A 39 -13.75 -4.62 -17.47
C HIS A 39 -13.65 -3.70 -16.25
N GLU A 40 -12.55 -3.73 -15.50
CA GLU A 40 -12.33 -2.83 -14.35
C GLU A 40 -12.38 -1.35 -14.72
N ASN A 41 -12.07 -1.04 -15.98
CA ASN A 41 -12.13 0.32 -16.51
C ASN A 41 -13.53 0.77 -16.93
N LYS A 42 -14.53 -0.12 -16.98
CA LYS A 42 -15.90 0.23 -17.34
C LYS A 42 -16.55 1.10 -16.24
N PRO A 43 -17.39 2.08 -16.60
CA PRO A 43 -18.01 3.01 -15.65
C PRO A 43 -18.68 2.31 -14.46
N LYS A 44 -19.44 1.25 -14.73
CA LYS A 44 -20.13 0.47 -13.70
C LYS A 44 -19.19 -0.17 -12.67
N CYS A 45 -18.02 -0.65 -13.10
CA CYS A 45 -17.03 -1.25 -12.20
C CYS A 45 -16.31 -0.17 -11.38
N LYS A 46 -15.97 0.96 -12.01
CA LYS A 46 -15.42 2.14 -11.32
C LYS A 46 -16.37 2.68 -10.25
N ASP A 47 -17.66 2.80 -10.56
CA ASP A 47 -18.67 3.26 -9.60
C ASP A 47 -18.83 2.29 -8.43
N ALA A 48 -18.81 0.98 -8.70
CA ALA A 48 -18.86 -0.05 -7.65
C ALA A 48 -17.63 0.03 -6.74
N ARG A 49 -16.44 0.23 -7.33
CA ARG A 49 -15.18 0.43 -6.59
C ARG A 49 -15.22 1.69 -5.72
N ALA A 50 -15.65 2.82 -6.29
CA ALA A 50 -15.79 4.07 -5.55
C ALA A 50 -16.75 3.93 -4.36
N LYS A 51 -17.88 3.23 -4.54
CA LYS A 51 -18.85 2.93 -3.47
C LYS A 51 -18.27 2.05 -2.36
N LEU A 52 -17.33 1.15 -2.67
CA LEU A 52 -16.67 0.33 -1.65
C LEU A 52 -15.68 1.16 -0.82
N ILE A 53 -14.92 2.04 -1.48
CA ILE A 53 -14.00 2.96 -0.80
C ILE A 53 -14.77 3.88 0.15
N LEU A 54 -15.89 4.46 -0.30
CA LEU A 54 -16.75 5.31 0.53
C LEU A 54 -17.39 4.58 1.73
N ARG A 55 -17.43 3.24 1.73
CA ARG A 55 -18.05 2.42 2.78
C ARG A 55 -17.06 1.86 3.79
N GLY A 56 -15.79 2.28 3.76
CA GLY A 56 -14.80 1.85 4.75
C GLY A 56 -14.29 0.42 4.58
N GLY A 57 -14.38 -0.15 3.38
CA GLY A 57 -13.76 -1.44 3.06
C GLY A 57 -14.60 -2.69 3.38
N GLN A 58 -14.36 -3.71 2.55
CA GLN A 58 -14.97 -5.05 2.48
C GLN A 58 -16.49 -5.10 2.16
N PRO A 59 -16.89 -5.64 0.99
CA PRO A 59 -18.29 -5.93 0.69
C PRO A 59 -18.79 -7.01 1.66
N LYS A 60 -19.59 -6.61 2.68
CA LYS A 60 -20.29 -7.57 3.55
C LYS A 60 -21.03 -8.60 2.68
N PRO A 61 -20.81 -9.91 2.88
CA PRO A 61 -21.52 -10.93 2.12
C PRO A 61 -23.01 -10.72 2.32
N LYS A 62 -23.75 -10.50 1.24
CA LYS A 62 -25.21 -10.39 1.32
C LYS A 62 -25.73 -11.69 1.92
N PRO A 63 -26.55 -11.66 2.98
CA PRO A 63 -27.17 -12.88 3.50
C PRO A 63 -27.95 -13.53 2.36
N LYS A 64 -27.75 -14.85 2.19
CA LYS A 64 -28.46 -15.64 1.18
C LYS A 64 -29.96 -15.38 1.36
N PRO A 65 -30.69 -14.91 0.34
CA PRO A 65 -32.13 -14.73 0.48
C PRO A 65 -32.74 -16.10 0.72
N ASN A 66 -33.28 -16.32 1.91
CA ASN A 66 -34.20 -17.42 2.16
C ASN A 66 -35.33 -17.27 1.14
N ALA A 67 -35.49 -18.28 0.29
CA ALA A 67 -36.47 -18.30 -0.77
C ALA A 67 -37.89 -18.21 -0.19
N SER A 68 -38.42 -16.99 -0.10
CA SER A 68 -39.85 -16.77 0.03
C SER A 68 -40.45 -16.78 -1.36
N ILE A 69 -41.02 -17.93 -1.72
CA ILE A 69 -41.92 -18.11 -2.85
C ILE A 69 -43.17 -17.29 -2.50
N ILE A 70 -43.44 -16.22 -3.25
CA ILE A 70 -44.75 -15.59 -3.54
C ILE A 70 -44.51 -14.09 -3.85
N GLY A 71 -44.86 -13.67 -5.06
CA GLY A 71 -44.77 -12.27 -5.51
C GLY A 71 -44.64 -12.16 -7.04
N PHE A 72 -45.61 -12.66 -7.80
CA PHE A 72 -46.57 -11.83 -8.54
C PHE A 72 -45.96 -10.84 -9.56
N LEU A 73 -45.89 -11.32 -10.81
CA LEU A 73 -46.27 -10.64 -12.06
C LEU A 73 -46.17 -9.11 -12.11
N LYS A 74 -45.15 -8.58 -12.78
CA LYS A 74 -45.26 -7.30 -13.50
C LYS A 74 -44.64 -7.39 -14.89
N PRO A 75 -45.38 -7.01 -15.95
CA PRO A 75 -44.89 -7.03 -17.32
C PRO A 75 -43.86 -5.91 -17.61
N LYS A 76 -43.08 -6.22 -18.64
CA LYS A 76 -41.83 -5.61 -19.09
C LYS A 76 -42.13 -4.50 -20.10
N ALA A 77 -41.63 -3.29 -19.87
CA ALA A 77 -41.62 -2.23 -20.87
C ALA A 77 -40.22 -2.10 -21.46
N THR A 78 -40.11 -2.42 -22.75
CA THR A 78 -38.89 -2.30 -23.56
C THR A 78 -38.85 -0.89 -24.14
N LEU A 79 -37.87 -0.07 -23.77
CA LEU A 79 -37.56 1.16 -24.49
C LEU A 79 -36.28 0.96 -25.29
N VAL A 80 -36.49 0.83 -26.59
CA VAL A 80 -35.51 0.97 -27.67
C VAL A 80 -35.07 2.42 -27.71
N THR A 81 -33.77 2.73 -27.79
CA THR A 81 -33.29 3.96 -28.45
C THR A 81 -31.87 3.76 -28.99
N SER A 82 -31.68 4.40 -30.14
CA SER A 82 -30.77 4.16 -31.25
C SER A 82 -29.28 4.45 -31.06
N GLN A 83 -28.54 3.86 -31.99
CA GLN A 83 -27.17 4.16 -32.42
C GLN A 83 -26.89 5.66 -32.62
N ALA A 84 -25.64 6.07 -32.38
CA ALA A 84 -24.93 7.00 -33.27
C ALA A 84 -23.41 6.84 -33.17
N SER A 85 -22.78 6.98 -34.33
CA SER A 85 -21.39 6.74 -34.73
C SER A 85 -20.35 7.77 -34.23
N ALA A 86 -19.09 7.46 -34.60
CA ALA A 86 -18.00 8.37 -35.01
C ALA A 86 -17.10 8.92 -33.89
N ILE A 87 -15.77 9.07 -33.99
CA ILE A 87 -14.70 8.85 -34.99
C ILE A 87 -13.38 8.81 -34.16
N PRO A 88 -12.33 8.09 -34.57
CA PRO A 88 -11.03 8.11 -33.89
C PRO A 88 -10.22 9.37 -34.22
N ARG A 89 -9.61 10.02 -33.22
CA ARG A 89 -8.55 11.02 -33.43
C ARG A 89 -7.23 10.51 -32.87
N SER A 90 -6.34 10.14 -33.78
CA SER A 90 -4.92 9.92 -33.58
C SER A 90 -4.21 11.26 -33.35
N HIS A 91 -3.44 11.36 -32.26
CA HIS A 91 -2.42 12.41 -32.11
C HIS A 91 -1.03 11.79 -32.32
N PRO A 92 -0.16 12.42 -33.12
CA PRO A 92 1.20 11.94 -33.36
C PRO A 92 2.12 12.23 -32.17
N ILE A 93 2.93 11.23 -31.87
CA ILE A 93 4.06 11.23 -30.95
C ILE A 93 5.21 12.01 -31.61
N GLN A 94 5.73 13.04 -30.94
CA GLN A 94 7.05 13.57 -31.19
C GLN A 94 7.81 13.60 -29.86
N SER A 95 8.73 12.64 -29.69
CA SER A 95 9.74 12.67 -28.64
C SER A 95 11.09 12.72 -29.34
N SER A 96 11.75 13.86 -29.21
CA SER A 96 13.10 14.11 -29.69
C SER A 96 13.93 14.46 -28.46
N PHE A 97 14.62 13.48 -27.88
CA PHE A 97 15.69 13.75 -26.94
C PHE A 97 17.00 13.36 -27.61
N ALA A 98 17.77 14.39 -27.92
CA ALA A 98 19.12 14.30 -28.44
C ALA A 98 20.03 13.68 -27.37
N SER A 99 20.85 12.73 -27.80
CA SER A 99 21.94 12.15 -27.02
C SER A 99 23.12 13.11 -27.02
N GLU A 100 23.58 13.53 -25.84
CA GLU A 100 24.87 14.18 -25.71
C GLU A 100 25.99 13.16 -25.38
N PRO A 101 27.19 13.34 -25.94
CA PRO A 101 28.32 12.44 -25.75
C PRO A 101 29.01 12.63 -24.39
N ILE A 102 29.27 11.50 -23.75
CA ILE A 102 30.04 11.37 -22.51
C ILE A 102 31.49 11.75 -22.80
N THR A 103 31.96 12.87 -22.22
CA THR A 103 33.38 13.23 -22.20
C THR A 103 33.99 12.76 -20.88
N SER A 104 34.77 11.69 -20.95
CA SER A 104 35.67 11.27 -19.87
C SER A 104 36.85 12.24 -19.79
N GLN A 105 36.94 12.99 -18.70
CA GLN A 105 38.20 13.62 -18.29
C GLN A 105 38.71 12.97 -17.02
N ASN A 106 39.79 12.22 -17.22
CA ASN A 106 40.70 11.69 -16.24
C ASN A 106 41.57 12.85 -15.74
N LEU A 107 41.40 13.27 -14.49
CA LEU A 107 42.33 14.17 -13.81
C LEU A 107 42.91 13.46 -12.59
N SER A 108 44.15 13.00 -12.75
CA SER A 108 45.03 12.59 -11.66
C SER A 108 45.21 13.74 -10.68
N GLN A 109 44.61 13.63 -9.49
CA GLN A 109 44.83 14.57 -8.40
C GLN A 109 45.95 14.05 -7.49
N PRO A 110 46.91 14.91 -7.10
CA PRO A 110 47.99 14.53 -6.18
C PRO A 110 47.45 14.28 -4.77
N TYR A 111 47.81 13.12 -4.23
CA TYR A 111 47.53 12.69 -2.86
C TYR A 111 48.25 13.61 -1.86
N VAL A 112 47.48 14.40 -1.12
CA VAL A 112 47.94 15.13 0.05
C VAL A 112 47.62 14.26 1.27
N PRO A 113 48.59 13.95 2.16
CA PRO A 113 48.31 13.22 3.40
C PRO A 113 47.42 14.06 4.30
N THR A 114 46.14 13.71 4.40
CA THR A 114 45.19 14.31 5.33
C THR A 114 45.51 13.83 6.73
N GLU A 115 45.91 14.79 7.55
CA GLU A 115 46.05 14.74 8.99
C GLU A 115 44.81 14.08 9.63
N ILE A 116 45.05 13.01 10.41
CA ILE A 116 44.03 12.23 11.11
C ILE A 116 43.45 13.12 12.22
N GLN A 117 42.48 13.95 11.87
CA GLN A 117 41.57 14.51 12.87
C GLN A 117 40.62 13.40 13.28
N ALA A 118 40.81 12.91 14.50
CA ALA A 118 39.84 12.10 15.22
C ALA A 118 38.57 12.94 15.42
N ALA A 119 37.74 12.99 14.39
CA ALA A 119 36.40 13.53 14.48
C ALA A 119 35.59 12.59 15.38
N GLU A 120 35.02 13.17 16.43
CA GLU A 120 34.00 12.61 17.30
C GLU A 120 32.79 12.21 16.43
N ALA A 121 32.88 11.08 15.75
CA ALA A 121 31.71 10.43 15.21
C ALA A 121 30.94 9.91 16.42
N ASN A 122 29.97 10.70 16.90
CA ASN A 122 28.75 10.07 17.38
C ASN A 122 28.26 9.26 16.18
N PRO A 123 28.43 7.92 16.18
CA PRO A 123 27.89 7.13 15.10
C PRO A 123 26.40 7.44 15.13
N ALA A 124 25.87 8.01 14.04
CA ALA A 124 24.44 8.24 13.92
C ALA A 124 23.78 6.92 14.29
N LEU A 125 23.10 6.90 15.45
CA LEU A 125 22.49 5.69 15.95
C LEU A 125 21.49 5.25 14.87
N ASP A 126 21.64 4.01 14.42
CA ASP A 126 20.71 3.34 13.54
C ASP A 126 19.27 3.53 14.06
N LEU A 127 18.34 3.83 13.16
CA LEU A 127 16.94 4.18 13.42
C LEU A 127 16.26 3.11 14.29
N VAL A 128 16.53 1.83 14.01
CA VAL A 128 15.99 0.72 14.79
C VAL A 128 16.48 0.82 16.23
N SER A 129 17.78 1.05 16.43
CA SER A 129 18.38 1.26 17.74
C SER A 129 17.80 2.49 18.47
N ARG A 130 17.57 3.61 17.76
CA ARG A 130 16.93 4.81 18.34
C ARG A 130 15.49 4.55 18.74
N LEU A 131 14.71 3.92 17.88
CA LEU A 131 13.31 3.59 18.13
C LEU A 131 13.19 2.60 19.29
N TRP A 132 14.03 1.57 19.34
CA TRP A 132 14.10 0.63 20.45
C TRP A 132 14.36 1.33 21.79
N ASN A 133 15.34 2.24 21.84
CA ASN A 133 15.63 3.02 23.06
C ASN A 133 14.46 3.92 23.49
N LEU A 134 13.67 4.44 22.55
CA LEU A 134 12.47 5.21 22.87
C LEU A 134 11.37 4.30 23.45
N VAL A 135 11.14 3.14 22.83
CA VAL A 135 10.16 2.16 23.31
C VAL A 135 10.47 1.70 24.74
N GLN A 136 11.74 1.42 25.06
CA GLN A 136 12.15 0.99 26.41
C GLN A 136 12.00 2.09 27.48
N ARG A 137 12.02 3.36 27.08
CA ARG A 137 11.88 4.50 28.00
C ARG A 137 10.44 4.94 28.22
N LEU A 138 9.47 4.40 27.47
CA LEU A 138 8.08 4.82 27.62
C LEU A 138 7.57 4.56 29.05
N PRO A 139 7.02 5.58 29.72
CA PRO A 139 6.57 5.42 31.10
C PRO A 139 5.34 4.51 31.18
N SER A 140 5.15 3.88 32.34
CA SER A 140 3.99 3.01 32.58
C SER A 140 2.65 3.74 32.64
N SER A 141 2.66 5.08 32.63
CA SER A 141 1.47 5.91 32.46
C SER A 141 0.90 5.88 31.05
N VAL A 142 1.69 5.51 30.04
CA VAL A 142 1.22 5.31 28.66
C VAL A 142 0.42 4.00 28.61
N PRO A 143 -0.84 4.03 28.14
CA PRO A 143 -1.68 2.83 28.10
C PRO A 143 -1.10 1.77 27.15
N GLU A 144 -1.46 0.52 27.40
CA GLU A 144 -1.19 -0.59 26.50
C GLU A 144 -2.21 -0.62 25.37
N ALA A 145 -1.75 -0.92 24.15
CA ALA A 145 -2.59 -0.86 22.97
C ALA A 145 -3.61 -1.99 22.86
N SER A 146 -4.79 -1.64 22.35
CA SER A 146 -5.90 -2.54 22.02
C SER A 146 -5.89 -2.93 20.54
N GLU A 147 -6.89 -3.69 20.10
CA GLU A 147 -7.04 -4.13 18.70
C GLU A 147 -7.55 -3.02 17.78
N ASP A 148 -8.20 -2.00 18.35
CA ASP A 148 -8.83 -0.91 17.61
C ASP A 148 -7.87 0.27 17.39
N ASP A 149 -6.67 0.22 17.99
CA ASP A 149 -5.69 1.28 17.91
C ASP A 149 -4.95 1.30 16.57
N ALA A 150 -4.55 2.50 16.13
CA ALA A 150 -4.00 2.71 14.79
C ALA A 150 -2.74 1.86 14.51
N LEU A 151 -1.91 1.60 15.52
CA LEU A 151 -0.69 0.80 15.38
C LEU A 151 -0.94 -0.71 15.50
N ALA A 152 -2.14 -1.16 15.87
CA ALA A 152 -2.44 -2.57 16.07
C ALA A 152 -2.27 -3.39 14.77
N ILE A 153 -2.35 -2.72 13.61
CA ILE A 153 -2.08 -3.33 12.30
C ILE A 153 -0.65 -3.87 12.17
N PHE A 154 0.31 -3.35 12.93
CA PHE A 154 1.70 -3.81 12.94
C PHE A 154 1.98 -4.95 13.93
N ALA A 155 0.98 -5.37 14.71
CA ALA A 155 1.13 -6.46 15.68
C ALA A 155 1.27 -7.85 15.05
N GLY A 156 0.91 -7.97 13.76
CA GLY A 156 1.00 -9.22 13.01
C GLY A 156 2.44 -9.61 12.68
N ASP A 157 2.62 -10.82 12.16
CA ASP A 157 3.91 -11.28 11.65
C ASP A 157 4.32 -10.48 10.41
N PRO A 158 5.43 -9.71 10.44
CA PRO A 158 5.91 -8.95 9.29
C PRO A 158 6.21 -9.84 8.07
N GLN A 159 6.57 -11.11 8.29
CA GLN A 159 6.84 -12.06 7.19
C GLN A 159 5.59 -12.35 6.35
N ALA A 160 4.40 -12.30 6.96
CA ALA A 160 3.14 -12.53 6.23
C ALA A 160 2.86 -11.44 5.19
N LEU A 161 3.49 -10.27 5.32
CA LEU A 161 3.39 -9.14 4.39
C LEU A 161 4.53 -9.11 3.37
N ASN A 162 5.51 -10.00 3.52
CA ASN A 162 6.66 -10.07 2.63
C ASN A 162 6.32 -10.83 1.35
N ASN A 163 6.49 -10.17 0.20
CA ASN A 163 6.58 -10.87 -1.07
C ASN A 163 8.07 -11.17 -1.37
N ALA A 164 8.46 -12.43 -1.24
CA ALA A 164 9.85 -12.87 -1.42
C ALA A 164 10.41 -12.59 -2.82
N THR A 165 9.53 -12.42 -3.83
CA THR A 165 9.93 -12.14 -5.21
C THR A 165 10.09 -10.66 -5.52
N SER A 166 9.55 -9.78 -4.68
CA SER A 166 9.62 -8.33 -4.88
C SER A 166 10.96 -7.76 -4.42
N ALA A 167 11.45 -6.74 -5.12
CA ALA A 167 12.58 -5.92 -4.67
C ALA A 167 12.18 -5.12 -3.42
N SER A 168 13.17 -4.69 -2.64
CA SER A 168 12.99 -3.88 -1.42
C SER A 168 12.24 -2.57 -1.70
N GLU A 169 12.53 -1.91 -2.81
CA GLU A 169 11.92 -0.65 -3.21
C GLU A 169 10.43 -0.83 -3.58
N ASP A 170 10.11 -1.90 -4.30
CA ASP A 170 8.73 -2.21 -4.66
C ASP A 170 7.92 -2.59 -3.41
N LEU A 171 8.51 -3.38 -2.52
CA LEU A 171 7.90 -3.76 -1.25
C LEU A 171 7.61 -2.54 -0.37
N TRP A 172 8.53 -1.57 -0.36
CA TRP A 172 8.35 -0.29 0.30
C TRP A 172 7.13 0.45 -0.26
N GLU A 173 7.07 0.67 -1.57
CA GLU A 173 6.00 1.48 -2.17
C GLU A 173 4.62 0.79 -2.14
N GLU A 174 4.57 -0.51 -2.40
CA GLU A 174 3.31 -1.24 -2.54
C GLU A 174 2.66 -1.59 -1.20
N VAL A 175 3.46 -1.85 -0.16
CA VAL A 175 2.98 -2.37 1.12
C VAL A 175 3.31 -1.42 2.26
N ILE A 176 4.59 -1.19 2.51
CA ILE A 176 5.07 -0.55 3.75
C ILE A 176 4.61 0.91 3.84
N ASN A 177 4.85 1.70 2.80
CA ASN A 177 4.51 3.12 2.73
C ASN A 177 2.99 3.33 2.87
N GLY A 178 2.19 2.42 2.28
CA GLY A 178 0.74 2.43 2.40
C GLY A 178 0.27 2.21 3.83
N MET A 179 0.82 1.22 4.53
CA MET A 179 0.48 0.91 5.92
C MET A 179 0.89 2.05 6.87
N LEU A 180 2.09 2.60 6.70
CA LEU A 180 2.57 3.72 7.50
C LEU A 180 1.68 4.96 7.29
N LYS A 181 1.34 5.30 6.04
CA LYS A 181 0.41 6.41 5.74
C LYS A 181 -0.97 6.19 6.32
N HIS A 182 -1.47 4.96 6.30
CA HIS A 182 -2.79 4.65 6.87
C HIS A 182 -2.81 4.84 8.40
N SER A 183 -1.73 4.46 9.08
CA SER A 183 -1.69 4.39 10.54
C SER A 183 -1.19 5.68 11.19
N LEU A 184 -0.20 6.34 10.58
CA LEU A 184 0.44 7.56 11.09
C LEU A 184 -0.04 8.83 10.36
N GLY A 185 -0.72 8.69 9.23
CA GLY A 185 -1.09 9.80 8.36
C GLY A 185 0.10 10.36 7.57
N TRP A 186 -0.01 11.65 7.19
CA TRP A 186 1.04 12.35 6.44
C TRP A 186 2.05 13.10 7.33
N GLY A 187 1.97 12.94 8.65
CA GLY A 187 2.94 13.47 9.61
C GLY A 187 2.29 14.29 10.73
N THR A 188 1.55 15.35 10.39
CA THR A 188 1.04 16.33 11.38
C THR A 188 -0.48 16.32 11.57
N GLU A 189 -1.21 15.60 10.73
CA GLU A 189 -2.68 15.61 10.72
C GLU A 189 -3.28 14.80 11.86
N THR A 190 -2.56 13.78 12.31
CA THR A 190 -3.03 12.85 13.35
C THR A 190 -2.47 13.27 14.70
N ASP A 191 -3.31 13.18 15.73
CA ASP A 191 -2.88 13.40 17.11
C ASP A 191 -1.97 12.24 17.57
N ILE A 192 -0.67 12.37 17.27
CA ILE A 192 0.35 11.36 17.54
C ILE A 192 0.35 10.91 19.00
N LYS A 193 -0.01 11.79 19.94
CA LYS A 193 -0.06 11.45 21.37
C LYS A 193 -1.07 10.34 21.67
N ASN A 194 -2.17 10.29 20.93
CA ASN A 194 -3.17 9.22 21.09
C ASN A 194 -2.76 7.92 20.37
N ILE A 195 -1.82 8.01 19.43
CA ILE A 195 -1.28 6.87 18.68
C ILE A 195 -0.19 6.16 19.51
N ILE A 196 0.59 6.92 20.30
CA ILE A 196 1.65 6.35 21.14
C ILE A 196 1.03 5.54 22.27
N GLN A 197 1.09 4.23 22.11
CA GLN A 197 0.63 3.24 23.08
C GLN A 197 1.67 2.12 23.19
N ARG A 198 1.79 1.50 24.36
CA ARG A 198 2.79 0.44 24.63
C ARG A 198 2.32 -0.93 24.16
N GLY A 199 3.20 -1.92 24.25
CA GLY A 199 2.89 -3.32 24.00
C GLY A 199 2.95 -3.70 22.51
N ALA A 200 2.76 -4.99 22.24
CA ALA A 200 2.88 -5.59 20.91
C ALA A 200 1.92 -5.01 19.86
N ARG A 201 0.81 -4.39 20.27
CA ARG A 201 -0.15 -3.71 19.38
C ARG A 201 0.10 -2.21 19.24
N GLY A 202 1.08 -1.70 19.96
CA GLY A 202 1.48 -0.30 19.94
C GLY A 202 2.83 -0.12 19.26
N VAL A 203 3.68 0.72 19.86
CA VAL A 203 5.00 1.06 19.30
C VAL A 203 5.98 -0.12 19.26
N GLU A 204 5.81 -1.16 20.09
CA GLU A 204 6.67 -2.35 20.04
C GLU A 204 6.39 -3.19 18.79
N GLY A 205 5.12 -3.31 18.40
CA GLY A 205 4.74 -3.96 17.13
C GLY A 205 5.30 -3.22 15.93
N LEU A 206 5.20 -1.89 15.94
CA LEU A 206 5.81 -1.05 14.91
C LEU A 206 7.33 -1.21 14.86
N LEU A 207 8.02 -1.26 16.00
CA LEU A 207 9.46 -1.48 16.06
C LEU A 207 9.86 -2.82 15.44
N ASN A 208 9.21 -3.92 15.85
CA ASN A 208 9.46 -5.25 15.29
C ASN A 208 9.22 -5.30 13.77
N PHE A 209 8.18 -4.60 13.31
CA PHE A 209 7.89 -4.45 11.89
C PHE A 209 9.02 -3.71 11.15
N VAL A 210 9.50 -2.57 11.67
CA VAL A 210 10.58 -1.78 11.04
C VAL A 210 11.88 -2.58 11.02
N GLU A 211 12.26 -3.17 12.16
CA GLU A 211 13.46 -4.02 12.31
C GLU A 211 13.47 -5.13 11.25
N TYR A 212 12.37 -5.85 11.08
CA TYR A 212 12.27 -6.91 10.08
C TYR A 212 12.54 -6.40 8.65
N PHE A 213 11.89 -5.33 8.22
CA PHE A 213 12.04 -4.87 6.83
C PHE A 213 13.41 -4.21 6.57
N VAL A 214 14.00 -3.54 7.56
CA VAL A 214 15.35 -2.98 7.44
C VAL A 214 16.39 -4.10 7.43
N GLU A 215 16.40 -4.97 8.44
CA GLU A 215 17.45 -5.97 8.60
C GLU A 215 17.29 -7.17 7.68
N SER A 216 16.08 -7.71 7.56
CA SER A 216 15.84 -8.96 6.82
C SER A 216 15.56 -8.71 5.33
N ARG A 217 14.99 -7.56 4.97
CA ARG A 217 14.64 -7.23 3.57
C ARG A 217 15.52 -6.16 2.95
N GLY A 218 16.39 -5.50 3.72
CA GLY A 218 17.30 -4.49 3.22
C GLY A 218 16.58 -3.23 2.73
N VAL A 219 15.39 -2.95 3.25
CA VAL A 219 14.69 -1.70 2.94
C VAL A 219 15.48 -0.54 3.54
N ASN A 220 15.70 0.50 2.73
CA ASN A 220 16.48 1.66 3.14
C ASN A 220 15.83 2.36 4.34
N GLU A 221 16.56 2.38 5.45
CA GLU A 221 16.19 2.97 6.73
C GLU A 221 15.76 4.44 6.62
N ALA A 222 16.38 5.22 5.73
CA ALA A 222 16.06 6.63 5.53
C ALA A 222 14.61 6.86 5.08
N LEU A 223 14.00 5.85 4.42
CA LEU A 223 12.58 5.89 4.02
C LEU A 223 11.66 5.84 5.24
N PHE A 224 12.03 5.06 6.27
CA PHE A 224 11.33 5.01 7.53
C PHE A 224 11.58 6.25 8.36
N GLU A 225 12.82 6.74 8.44
CA GLU A 225 13.18 7.89 9.27
C GLU A 225 12.27 9.10 8.95
N GLY A 226 12.11 9.43 7.67
CA GLY A 226 11.24 10.54 7.25
C GLY A 226 9.76 10.37 7.63
N LYS A 227 9.28 9.13 7.87
CA LYS A 227 7.92 8.82 8.32
C LYS A 227 7.80 8.77 9.84
N LEU A 228 8.83 8.31 10.53
CA LEU A 228 8.82 8.04 11.97
C LEU A 228 9.36 9.20 12.80
N THR A 229 10.02 10.20 12.19
CA THR A 229 10.64 11.33 12.92
C THR A 229 9.66 11.98 13.88
N HIS A 230 8.46 12.37 13.42
CA HIS A 230 7.49 13.05 14.26
C HIS A 230 6.95 12.16 15.39
N LEU A 231 6.78 10.85 15.14
CA LEU A 231 6.41 9.89 16.18
C LEU A 231 7.49 9.78 17.25
N MET A 232 8.75 9.62 16.83
CA MET A 232 9.90 9.50 17.72
C MET A 232 10.12 10.77 18.55
N ASP A 233 9.96 11.95 17.95
CA ASP A 233 10.05 13.23 18.64
C ASP A 233 8.97 13.39 19.72
N GLU A 234 7.75 12.91 19.48
CA GLU A 234 6.69 12.92 20.48
C GLU A 234 6.92 11.88 21.58
N MET A 235 7.46 10.70 21.24
CA MET A 235 7.84 9.68 22.25
C MET A 235 8.94 10.18 23.20
N ASP A 236 9.90 10.96 22.70
CA ASP A 236 11.00 11.47 23.54
C ASP A 236 10.54 12.54 24.55
N LYS A 237 9.35 13.12 24.35
CA LYS A 237 8.74 14.11 25.24
C LYS A 237 7.93 13.50 26.39
N LEU A 238 7.67 12.19 26.37
CA LEU A 238 6.88 11.45 27.38
C LEU A 238 7.76 10.98 28.55
#